data_AF-A0A4P5ZG51-F1
#
_entry.id   AF-A0A4P5ZG51-F1
#
_cell.length_a   1.000
_cell.length_b   1.000
_cell.length_c   1.000
_cell.angle_alpha   90.00
_cell.angle_beta   90.00
_cell.angle_gamma   90.00
#
_symmetry.space_group_name_H-M   'P 1'
#
loop_
_entity.id
_entity.type
_entity.pdbx_description
1 polymer ?
#
loop_
_entity_poly.entity_id
_entity_poly.type
_entity_poly.pdbx_seq_one_letter_code
_entity_poly.pdbx_strand_id
1 'polypeptide(L)' 'MPEAIVASPTKIRYRPAMSDKQIALDTIQHLPETATLADITKRLEFVVAVREGLDEIERGETVPHEQIKRELAEWLTK' A
#
# COMPACT_ATOMS: atom_id res chain seq x y z
N MET A 1 12.05 49.23 2.20
CA MET A 1 11.92 48.14 1.22
C MET A 1 12.32 46.85 1.92
N PRO A 2 11.49 45.79 1.95
CA PRO A 2 11.81 44.54 2.63
C PRO A 2 12.51 43.58 1.66
N GLU A 3 13.62 42.96 2.08
CA GLU A 3 14.18 41.79 1.40
C GLU A 3 13.53 40.53 1.96
N ALA A 4 13.07 39.69 1.03
CA ALA A 4 12.14 38.61 1.26
C ALA A 4 12.70 37.49 2.15
N ILE A 5 11.84 37.01 3.03
CA ILE A 5 11.98 35.72 3.71
C ILE A 5 11.79 34.63 2.64
N VAL A 6 12.87 34.15 2.02
CA VAL A 6 12.83 32.96 1.18
C VAL A 6 12.91 31.73 2.09
N ALA A 7 11.77 31.09 2.30
CA ALA A 7 11.70 29.81 3.01
C ALA A 7 12.58 28.78 2.28
N SER A 8 13.54 28.18 3.00
CA SER A 8 14.35 27.09 2.47
C SER A 8 13.44 25.90 2.11
N PRO A 9 13.58 25.28 0.93
CA PRO A 9 12.75 24.15 0.55
C PRO A 9 13.03 23.00 1.52
N THR A 10 11.99 22.59 2.23
CA THR A 10 11.95 21.43 3.12
C THR A 10 12.68 20.26 2.47
N LYS A 11 13.77 19.81 3.08
CA LYS A 11 14.43 18.54 2.75
C LYS A 11 13.38 17.44 2.96
N ILE A 12 12.67 17.06 1.89
CA ILE A 12 11.86 15.85 1.89
C ILE A 12 12.84 14.74 2.22
N ARG A 13 12.72 14.16 3.42
CA ARG A 13 13.56 13.04 3.83
C ARG A 13 13.39 11.97 2.76
N TYR A 14 14.45 11.71 2.00
CA TYR A 14 14.51 10.54 1.12
C TYR A 14 14.43 9.31 2.02
N ARG A 15 13.23 8.73 2.15
CA ARG A 15 13.10 7.35 2.60
C ARG A 15 13.42 6.53 1.36
N PRO A 16 14.54 5.78 1.33
CA PRO A 16 14.77 4.85 0.24
C PRO A 16 13.55 3.91 0.14
N ALA A 17 13.13 3.63 -1.09
CA ALA A 17 12.12 2.60 -1.31
C ALA A 17 12.59 1.31 -0.64
N MET A 18 11.74 0.73 0.22
CA MET A 18 12.08 -0.52 0.87
C MET A 18 12.12 -1.63 -0.16
N SER A 19 13.12 -2.50 -0.07
CA SER A 19 13.19 -3.72 -0.88
C SER A 19 12.08 -4.70 -0.46
N ASP A 20 11.69 -5.61 -1.36
CA ASP A 20 10.66 -6.61 -1.06
C ASP A 20 11.04 -7.49 0.14
N LYS A 21 12.34 -7.77 0.33
CA LYS A 21 12.83 -8.47 1.53
C LYS A 21 12.56 -7.67 2.81
N GLN A 22 12.79 -6.37 2.80
CA GLN A 22 12.55 -5.51 3.97
C GLN A 22 11.05 -5.42 4.26
N ILE A 23 10.22 -5.34 3.22
CA ILE A 23 8.76 -5.33 3.36
C ILE A 23 8.26 -6.65 3.95
N ALA A 24 8.78 -7.79 3.48
CA ALA A 24 8.42 -9.09 4.02
C ALA A 24 8.80 -9.23 5.51
N LEU A 25 10.03 -8.82 5.86
CA LEU A 25 10.49 -8.85 7.25
C LEU A 25 9.66 -7.92 8.15
N ASP A 26 9.40 -6.69 7.72
CA ASP A 26 8.55 -5.75 8.44
C ASP A 26 7.12 -6.30 8.62
N THR A 27 6.56 -6.89 7.56
CA THR A 27 5.23 -7.53 7.61
C THR A 27 5.18 -8.66 8.63
N ILE A 28 6.21 -9.50 8.69
CA ILE A 28 6.31 -10.61 9.65
C ILE A 28 6.46 -10.07 11.08
N GLN A 29 7.25 -9.01 11.29
CA GLN A 29 7.47 -8.41 12.62
C GLN A 29 6.18 -7.86 13.25
N HIS A 30 5.18 -7.50 12.45
CA HIS A 30 3.89 -7.01 12.94
C HIS A 30 2.88 -8.13 13.25
N LEU A 31 3.21 -9.38 12.97
CA LEU A 31 2.36 -10.52 13.33
C LEU A 31 2.53 -10.88 14.81
N PRO A 32 1.50 -11.44 15.47
CA PRO A 32 1.64 -11.94 16.83
C PRO A 32 2.64 -13.10 16.88
N GLU A 33 3.34 -13.26 18.00
CA GLU A 33 4.29 -14.38 18.23
C GLU A 33 3.64 -15.77 18.09
N THR A 34 2.32 -15.86 18.22
CA THR A 34 1.55 -17.09 18.03
C THR A 34 1.20 -17.39 16.57
N ALA A 35 1.60 -16.53 15.63
CA ALA A 35 1.30 -16.70 14.22
C ALA A 35 1.96 -17.97 13.67
N THR A 36 1.19 -18.74 12.92
CA THR A 36 1.70 -19.93 12.23
C THR A 36 2.39 -19.55 10.92
N LEU A 37 3.14 -20.49 10.33
CA LEU A 37 3.68 -20.30 8.98
C LEU A 37 2.57 -20.07 7.94
N ALA A 38 1.38 -20.64 8.13
CA ALA A 38 0.24 -20.40 7.24
C ALA A 38 -0.27 -18.95 7.35
N ASP A 39 -0.30 -18.38 8.56
CA ASP A 39 -0.68 -16.98 8.77
C ASP A 39 0.32 -16.03 8.14
N ILE A 40 1.62 -16.34 8.27
CA ILE A 40 2.71 -15.58 7.64
C ILE A 40 2.54 -15.57 6.12
N THR A 41 2.37 -16.74 5.50
CA THR A 41 2.17 -16.85 4.05
C THR A 41 0.96 -16.04 3.60
N LYS A 42 -0.19 -16.24 4.25
CA LYS A 42 -1.43 -15.51 3.93
C LYS A 42 -1.25 -14.00 4.05
N ARG A 43 -0.51 -13.54 5.05
CA ARG A 43 -0.24 -12.11 5.24
C ARG A 43 0.64 -11.57 4.12
N LEU A 44 1.66 -12.31 3.70
CA LEU A 44 2.53 -11.92 2.58
C LEU A 44 1.77 -11.90 1.25
N GLU A 45 0.94 -12.91 0.96
CA GLU A 45 0.07 -12.94 -0.23
C GLU A 45 -0.85 -11.71 -0.29
N PHE A 46 -1.43 -11.32 0.86
CA PHE A 46 -2.22 -10.10 0.94
C PHE A 46 -1.40 -8.85 0.59
N VAL A 47 -0.16 -8.74 1.10
CA VAL A 47 0.71 -7.59 0.80
C VAL A 47 1.08 -7.54 -0.69
N VAL A 48 1.33 -8.70 -1.31
CA VAL A 48 1.57 -8.80 -2.76
C VAL A 48 0.37 -8.28 -3.54
N ALA A 49 -0.84 -8.79 -3.25
CA ALA A 49 -2.05 -8.37 -3.95
C ALA A 49 -2.35 -6.86 -3.82
N VAL A 50 -2.08 -6.27 -2.65
CA VAL A 50 -2.23 -4.82 -2.45
C VAL A 50 -1.23 -4.04 -3.30
N ARG A 51 0.03 -4.49 -3.39
CA ARG A 51 1.05 -3.82 -4.21
C ARG A 51 0.72 -3.93 -5.69
N GLU A 52 0.29 -5.10 -6.15
CA GLU A 52 -0.17 -5.29 -7.53
C GLU A 52 -1.31 -4.32 -7.87
N GLY A 53 -2.32 -4.20 -7.00
CA GLY A 53 -3.42 -3.24 -7.20
C GLY A 53 -2.97 -1.77 -7.19
N LEU A 54 -1.95 -1.40 -6.42
CA LEU A 54 -1.38 -0.05 -6.46
C LEU A 54 -0.63 0.18 -7.79
N ASP A 55 0.13 -0.80 -8.26
CA ASP A 55 0.84 -0.71 -9.53
C ASP A 55 -0.14 -0.65 -10.72
N GLU A 56 -1.27 -1.36 -10.65
CA GLU A 56 -2.38 -1.28 -11.62
C GLU A 56 -2.96 0.14 -11.68
N ILE A 57 -3.17 0.78 -10.52
CA ILE A 57 -3.64 2.18 -10.45
C ILE A 57 -2.64 3.12 -11.13
N GLU A 58 -1.35 2.95 -10.88
CA GLU A 58 -0.29 3.75 -11.52
C GLU A 58 -0.25 3.56 -13.04
N ARG A 59 -0.57 2.35 -13.54
CA ARG A 59 -0.71 2.06 -14.97
C ARG A 59 -2.04 2.53 -15.59
N GLY A 60 -2.99 3.01 -14.76
CA GLY A 60 -4.33 3.40 -15.21
C GLY A 60 -5.29 2.23 -15.44
N GLU A 61 -4.93 1.02 -14.99
CA GLU A 61 -5.73 -0.21 -15.05
C GLU A 61 -6.81 -0.19 -13.95
N THR A 62 -7.69 0.79 -14.00
CA THR A 62 -8.73 1.02 -12.97
C THR A 62 -10.12 0.58 -13.43
N VAL A 63 -10.99 0.24 -12.47
CA VAL A 63 -12.40 -0.03 -12.74
C VAL A 63 -13.24 1.26 -12.68
N PRO A 64 -14.21 1.47 -13.59
CA PRO A 64 -15.11 2.61 -13.51
C PRO A 64 -15.96 2.61 -12.23
N HIS A 65 -16.26 3.80 -11.70
CA HIS A 65 -17.02 3.96 -10.45
C HIS A 65 -18.39 3.28 -10.45
N GLU A 66 -19.11 3.32 -11.57
CA GLU A 66 -20.43 2.69 -11.68
C GLU A 66 -20.35 1.16 -11.75
N GLN A 67 -19.23 0.61 -12.22
CA GLN A 67 -19.00 -0.83 -12.20
C GLN A 67 -18.76 -1.31 -10.77
N ILE A 68 -17.86 -0.66 -10.01
CA ILE A 68 -17.57 -1.09 -8.64
C ILE A 68 -18.77 -0.96 -7.70
N LYS A 69 -19.66 0.03 -7.91
CA LYS A 69 -20.93 0.12 -7.17
C LYS A 69 -21.82 -1.11 -7.35
N ARG A 70 -21.91 -1.64 -8.57
CA ARG A 70 -22.72 -2.83 -8.87
C ARG A 70 -22.13 -4.07 -8.21
N GLU A 71 -20.83 -4.28 -8.37
CA GLU A 71 -20.11 -5.42 -7.76
C GLU A 71 -20.21 -5.39 -6.23
N LEU A 72 -20.07 -4.21 -5.62
CA LEU A 72 -20.23 -4.03 -4.18
C LEU A 72 -21.65 -4.35 -3.69
N ALA A 73 -22.68 -3.92 -4.43
CA ALA A 73 -24.06 -4.23 -4.09
C ALA A 73 -24.33 -5.74 -4.10
N GLU A 74 -23.80 -6.47 -5.09
CA GLU A 74 -23.90 -7.93 -5.16
C GLU A 74 -23.21 -8.61 -3.97
N TRP A 75 -22.00 -8.16 -3.60
CA TRP A 75 -21.25 -8.72 -2.47
C TRP A 75 -22.00 -8.57 -1.13
N LEU A 76 -22.60 -7.40 -0.89
CA LEU A 76 -23.31 -7.09 0.36
C LEU A 76 -24.67 -7.81 0.49
N THR A 77 -25.16 -8.45 -0.58
CA THR A 77 -26.42 -9.22 -0.55
C THR A 77 -26.24 -10.71 -0.31
N LYS A 78 -24.99 -11.19 -0.22
CA LYS A 78 -24.67 -12.56 0.21
C LYS A 78 -24.51 -12.65 1.73
#